data_AF-A0A0R3Q9U0-F1
#
_entry.id   AF-A0A0R3Q9U0-F1
#
_cell.length_a   1.000
_cell.length_b   1.000
_cell.length_c   1.000
_cell.angle_alpha   90.00
_cell.angle_beta   90.00
_cell.angle_gamma   90.00
#
_symmetry.space_group_name_H-M   'P 1'
#
loop_
_entity.id
_entity.type
_entity.pdbx_description
1 polymer ?
#
loop_
_entity_poly.entity_id
_entity_poly.type
_entity_poly.pdbx_seq_one_letter_code
_entity_poly.pdbx_strand_id
1 'polypeptide(L)'
;MVNSSFSQSLNYDDNSHSVLARILQIVEALSFLHIDVRMMHRNISPESVIINEKGEWKLAGFDFAVQGTQGANNQVMYEMLEWNQRTMSVVQPLLDYLAPEYVIGGRCDPYADIFSFGIMVLTVFNKGKQPFDNRNSLDNFRKNTEKLNTLPVSMFVNVSAELRDDLKMCLNLTPDLRPDATQFSKIAYFDEPLIRTLNSLDSLCQMDYTQKMNFFKQLPQFLMKFPKRPLVQKILPQLCAEFIAAELIPFILPSIFHITATANSDEFTAAILPQLIPIFTLDRPYQILLMFLQNMDLLLQKTSEEDARKYLLPLICNALSSETVKIQELCLSIVPKVATMIERQSMKTEVLPKLLLLIIDGGGVLTVRYIHFPNFVSVYFCLISQPINLFAYLFHYLLYFIILAS
;
A
#
# COMPACT_ATOMS: atom_id res chain seq x y z
N MET A 1 -6.58 -27.41 11.44
CA MET A 1 -6.64 -26.00 11.91
C MET A 1 -6.09 -24.98 10.89
N VAL A 2 -5.53 -25.40 9.74
CA VAL A 2 -4.99 -24.47 8.71
C VAL A 2 -6.06 -23.98 7.73
N ASN A 3 -7.15 -24.74 7.53
CA ASN A 3 -8.24 -24.37 6.59
C ASN A 3 -9.04 -23.12 6.95
N SER A 4 -8.99 -22.64 8.21
CA SER A 4 -9.78 -21.46 8.57
C SER A 4 -9.15 -20.16 8.09
N SER A 5 -7.82 -20.03 8.02
CA SER A 5 -7.17 -18.75 7.69
C SER A 5 -7.24 -18.42 6.19
N PHE A 6 -6.97 -19.38 5.31
CA PHE A 6 -7.00 -19.16 3.86
C PHE A 6 -8.43 -18.88 3.38
N SER A 7 -9.41 -19.71 3.77
CA SER A 7 -10.82 -19.52 3.40
C SER A 7 -11.47 -18.28 4.05
N GLN A 8 -11.07 -17.88 5.26
CA GLN A 8 -11.54 -16.62 5.86
C GLN A 8 -10.91 -15.38 5.19
N SER A 9 -9.66 -15.47 4.71
CA SER A 9 -9.02 -14.36 4.00
C SER A 9 -9.65 -14.07 2.63
N LEU A 10 -10.20 -15.10 1.95
CA LEU A 10 -10.88 -14.97 0.66
C LEU A 10 -12.28 -14.32 0.75
N ASN A 11 -12.81 -14.15 1.96
CA ASN A 11 -14.14 -13.56 2.21
C ASN A 11 -14.10 -12.05 2.51
N TYR A 12 -12.92 -11.44 2.57
CA TYR A 12 -12.75 -10.02 2.94
C TYR A 12 -12.50 -9.19 1.68
N ASP A 13 -13.59 -8.66 1.08
CA ASP A 13 -13.61 -7.58 0.07
C ASP A 13 -12.40 -7.54 -0.89
N ASP A 14 -12.21 -8.58 -1.71
CA ASP A 14 -11.09 -8.62 -2.65
C ASP A 14 -11.50 -7.95 -3.98
N ASN A 15 -11.13 -6.68 -4.12
CA ASN A 15 -10.89 -6.09 -5.43
C ASN A 15 -9.94 -7.03 -6.19
N SER A 16 -10.30 -7.44 -7.42
CA SER A 16 -9.54 -8.43 -8.22
C SER A 16 -8.03 -8.22 -8.14
N HIS A 17 -7.58 -6.96 -8.20
CA HIS A 17 -6.20 -6.49 -8.16
C HIS A 17 -5.35 -6.99 -6.97
N SER A 18 -5.88 -7.08 -5.74
CA SER A 18 -5.09 -7.53 -4.57
C SER A 18 -4.80 -9.02 -4.62
N VAL A 19 -5.73 -9.82 -5.14
CA VAL A 19 -5.53 -11.25 -5.39
C VAL A 19 -4.45 -11.48 -6.44
N LEU A 20 -4.35 -10.62 -7.45
CA LEU A 20 -3.35 -10.76 -8.52
C LEU A 20 -1.92 -10.58 -8.01
N ALA A 21 -1.70 -9.54 -7.21
CA ALA A 21 -0.39 -9.32 -6.60
C ALA A 21 0.05 -10.52 -5.75
N ARG A 22 -0.90 -11.17 -5.06
CA ARG A 22 -0.66 -12.38 -4.27
C ARG A 22 -0.39 -13.61 -5.13
N ILE A 23 -1.12 -13.77 -6.24
CA ILE A 23 -0.87 -14.85 -7.21
C ILE A 23 0.53 -14.70 -7.81
N LEU A 24 0.92 -13.48 -8.18
CA LEU A 24 2.25 -13.17 -8.74
C LEU A 24 3.36 -13.61 -7.77
N GLN A 25 3.23 -13.36 -6.47
CA GLN A 25 4.20 -13.81 -5.46
C GLN A 25 4.43 -15.33 -5.47
N ILE A 26 3.38 -16.13 -5.71
CA ILE A 26 3.52 -17.59 -5.82
C ILE A 26 4.19 -17.99 -7.13
N VAL A 27 3.88 -17.32 -8.24
CA VAL A 27 4.53 -17.57 -9.53
C VAL A 27 6.02 -17.23 -9.49
N GLU A 28 6.39 -16.12 -8.86
CA GLU A 28 7.78 -15.73 -8.64
C GLU A 28 8.52 -16.75 -7.76
N ALA A 29 7.87 -17.26 -6.71
CA ALA A 29 8.43 -18.34 -5.89
C ALA A 29 8.64 -19.63 -6.68
N LEU A 30 7.71 -19.99 -7.58
CA LEU A 30 7.86 -21.13 -8.47
C LEU A 30 8.99 -20.93 -9.49
N SER A 31 9.11 -19.74 -10.06
CA SER A 31 10.21 -19.39 -10.97
C SER A 31 11.56 -19.58 -10.29
N PHE A 32 11.73 -19.03 -9.09
CA PHE A 32 12.93 -19.24 -8.27
C PHE A 32 13.18 -20.73 -7.97
N LEU A 33 12.15 -21.46 -7.57
CA LEU A 33 12.27 -22.88 -7.22
C LEU A 33 12.71 -23.74 -8.42
N HIS A 34 12.11 -23.50 -9.59
CA HIS A 34 12.35 -24.28 -10.79
C HIS A 34 13.69 -23.94 -11.45
N ILE A 35 14.09 -22.66 -11.46
CA ILE A 35 15.26 -22.18 -12.20
C ILE A 35 16.51 -22.16 -11.33
N ASP A 36 16.45 -21.45 -10.19
CA ASP A 36 17.62 -21.20 -9.35
C ASP A 36 17.92 -22.40 -8.45
N VAL A 37 16.87 -22.98 -7.85
CA VAL A 37 17.00 -24.13 -6.94
C VAL A 37 16.97 -25.45 -7.70
N ARG A 38 16.38 -25.51 -8.90
CA ARG A 38 16.13 -26.76 -9.67
C ARG A 38 15.40 -27.81 -8.84
N MET A 39 14.32 -27.40 -8.20
CA MET A 39 13.49 -28.24 -7.34
C MET A 39 12.04 -28.20 -7.84
N MET A 40 11.31 -29.30 -7.70
CA MET A 40 9.86 -29.32 -7.88
C MET A 40 9.17 -29.37 -6.51
N HIS A 41 8.04 -28.68 -6.37
CA HIS A 41 7.26 -28.68 -5.13
C HIS A 41 6.34 -29.91 -5.02
N ARG A 42 5.74 -30.34 -6.14
CA ARG A 42 4.85 -31.51 -6.28
C ARG A 42 3.57 -31.51 -5.44
N ASN A 43 3.21 -30.41 -4.79
CA ASN A 43 1.99 -30.29 -3.97
C ASN A 43 1.46 -28.86 -3.88
N ILE A 44 1.55 -28.11 -4.99
CA ILE A 44 1.02 -26.74 -5.05
C ILE A 44 -0.50 -26.77 -4.88
N SER A 45 -0.97 -26.15 -3.80
CA SER A 45 -2.37 -26.14 -3.40
C SER A 45 -2.63 -24.97 -2.44
N PRO A 46 -3.89 -24.66 -2.11
CA PRO A 46 -4.19 -23.72 -1.04
C PRO A 46 -3.51 -24.05 0.29
N GLU A 47 -3.28 -25.34 0.59
CA GLU A 47 -2.62 -25.78 1.84
C GLU A 47 -1.11 -25.47 1.85
N SER A 48 -0.50 -25.32 0.67
CA SER A 48 0.91 -24.97 0.52
C SER A 48 1.14 -23.45 0.52
N VAL A 49 0.12 -22.62 0.76
CA VAL A 49 0.23 -21.15 0.78
C VAL A 49 -0.07 -20.60 2.17
N ILE A 50 0.90 -19.89 2.73
CA ILE A 50 0.78 -19.21 4.03
C ILE A 50 0.69 -17.71 3.80
N ILE A 51 -0.15 -17.04 4.60
CA ILE A 51 -0.32 -15.59 4.57
C ILE A 51 0.37 -15.01 5.81
N ASN A 52 1.32 -14.10 5.61
CA ASN A 52 1.99 -13.41 6.71
C ASN A 52 1.15 -12.25 7.28
N GLU A 53 1.62 -11.62 8.36
CA GLU A 53 0.93 -10.48 9.00
C GLU A 53 0.74 -9.27 8.07
N LYS A 54 1.56 -9.16 7.02
CA LYS A 54 1.46 -8.11 5.99
C LYS A 54 0.47 -8.45 4.87
N GLY A 55 -0.17 -9.62 4.92
CA GLY A 55 -1.11 -10.09 3.91
C GLY A 55 -0.46 -10.62 2.62
N GLU A 56 0.84 -10.92 2.66
CA GLU A 56 1.59 -11.49 1.53
C GLU A 56 1.51 -13.00 1.53
N TRP A 57 1.48 -13.59 0.34
CA TRP A 57 1.47 -15.04 0.14
C TRP A 57 2.89 -15.57 0.07
N LYS A 58 3.17 -16.64 0.80
CA LYS A 58 4.44 -17.35 0.81
C LYS A 58 4.19 -18.83 0.56
N LEU A 59 5.01 -19.41 -0.31
CA LEU A 59 4.98 -20.84 -0.60
C LEU A 59 5.62 -21.63 0.56
N ALA A 60 4.94 -22.67 1.03
CA ALA A 60 5.32 -23.56 2.12
C ALA A 60 4.88 -25.01 1.78
N GLY A 61 5.08 -25.98 2.68
CA GLY A 61 4.61 -27.37 2.42
C GLY A 61 5.53 -28.16 1.49
N PHE A 62 6.84 -28.04 1.71
CA PHE A 62 7.89 -28.72 0.92
C PHE A 62 8.07 -30.21 1.28
N ASP A 63 7.13 -30.82 2.01
CA ASP A 63 7.19 -32.22 2.45
C ASP A 63 7.31 -33.19 1.28
N PHE A 64 6.75 -32.80 0.13
CA PHE A 64 6.81 -33.56 -1.12
C PHE A 64 7.75 -32.95 -2.14
N ALA A 65 8.57 -31.95 -1.79
CA ALA A 65 9.48 -31.36 -2.76
C ALA A 65 10.57 -32.37 -3.18
N VAL A 66 11.10 -32.21 -4.40
CA VAL A 66 12.18 -33.06 -4.91
C VAL A 66 13.23 -32.22 -5.62
N GLN A 67 14.48 -32.44 -5.23
CA GLN A 67 15.63 -31.81 -5.87
C GLN A 67 15.91 -32.48 -7.21
N GLY A 68 16.11 -31.66 -8.24
CA GLY A 68 16.56 -32.13 -9.54
C GLY A 68 17.99 -32.64 -9.49
N THR A 69 18.22 -33.81 -10.06
CA THR A 69 19.54 -34.42 -10.21
C THR A 69 19.99 -34.34 -11.66
N GLN A 70 21.29 -34.32 -11.91
CA GLN A 70 21.80 -34.35 -13.29
C GLN A 70 21.66 -35.76 -13.85
N GLY A 71 20.80 -35.90 -14.86
CA GLY A 71 20.66 -37.11 -15.65
C GLY A 71 21.65 -37.16 -16.81
N ALA A 72 21.46 -38.14 -17.70
CA ALA A 72 22.21 -38.22 -18.94
C ALA A 72 21.98 -36.97 -19.82
N ASN A 73 23.00 -36.55 -20.56
CA ASN A 73 22.95 -35.40 -21.49
C ASN A 73 22.66 -34.03 -20.84
N ASN A 74 23.10 -33.79 -19.59
CA ASN A 74 22.86 -32.56 -18.84
C ASN A 74 21.37 -32.21 -18.60
N GLN A 75 20.45 -33.15 -18.79
CA GLN A 75 19.05 -32.95 -18.46
C GLN A 75 18.83 -33.10 -16.96
N VAL A 76 17.99 -32.25 -16.38
CA VAL A 76 17.60 -32.37 -14.97
C VAL A 76 16.50 -33.42 -14.87
N MET A 77 16.70 -34.41 -14.01
CA MET A 77 15.74 -35.47 -13.72
C MET A 77 15.23 -35.35 -12.29
N TYR A 78 13.96 -35.66 -12.10
CA TYR A 78 13.29 -35.61 -10.80
C TYR A 78 12.79 -37.00 -10.43
N GLU A 79 13.00 -37.39 -9.17
CA GLU A 79 12.46 -38.64 -8.66
C GLU A 79 10.93 -38.57 -8.65
N MET A 80 10.30 -39.59 -9.25
CA MET A 80 8.86 -39.69 -9.32
C MET A 80 8.33 -40.42 -8.08
N LEU A 81 7.27 -39.88 -7.47
CA LEU A 81 6.54 -40.54 -6.40
C LEU A 81 5.25 -41.12 -6.99
N GLU A 82 5.10 -42.44 -6.95
CA GLU A 82 3.88 -43.08 -7.42
C GLU A 82 2.71 -42.81 -6.46
N TRP A 83 1.63 -42.23 -7.00
CA TRP A 83 0.41 -42.00 -6.25
C TRP A 83 -0.37 -43.31 -6.08
N ASN A 84 -0.87 -43.60 -4.88
CA ASN A 84 -1.52 -44.88 -4.59
C ASN A 84 -2.75 -44.71 -3.68
N GLN A 85 -3.90 -45.14 -4.19
CA GLN A 85 -5.20 -45.03 -3.53
C GLN A 85 -5.28 -45.73 -2.16
N ARG A 86 -4.42 -46.71 -1.89
CA ARG A 86 -4.39 -47.43 -0.60
C ARG A 86 -3.57 -46.70 0.46
N THR A 87 -2.78 -45.71 0.05
CA THR A 87 -1.96 -44.92 0.96
C THR A 87 -2.82 -43.86 1.65
N MET A 88 -2.52 -43.57 2.91
CA MET A 88 -3.17 -42.49 3.65
C MET A 88 -2.98 -41.15 2.93
N SER A 89 -4.05 -40.36 2.80
CA SER A 89 -4.01 -39.10 2.04
C SER A 89 -3.02 -38.08 2.60
N VAL A 90 -2.74 -38.11 3.91
CA VAL A 90 -1.81 -37.17 4.56
C VAL A 90 -0.34 -37.39 4.20
N VAL A 91 0.02 -38.57 3.70
CA VAL A 91 1.41 -38.89 3.30
C VAL A 91 1.60 -38.88 1.78
N GLN A 92 0.65 -38.32 1.03
CA GLN A 92 0.74 -38.16 -0.41
C GLN A 92 0.30 -36.75 -0.83
N PRO A 93 0.77 -36.26 -1.99
CA PRO A 93 0.27 -35.00 -2.52
C PRO A 93 -1.24 -35.02 -2.80
N LEU A 94 -1.86 -33.85 -2.76
CA LEU A 94 -3.30 -33.69 -2.92
C LEU A 94 -3.74 -33.97 -4.36
N LEU A 95 -4.42 -35.11 -4.56
CA LEU A 95 -4.81 -35.62 -5.88
C LEU A 95 -5.61 -34.62 -6.72
N ASP A 96 -6.40 -33.74 -6.09
CA ASP A 96 -7.25 -32.77 -6.77
C ASP A 96 -6.49 -31.64 -7.49
N TYR A 97 -5.22 -31.44 -7.15
CA TYR A 97 -4.35 -30.42 -7.74
C TYR A 97 -3.31 -31.00 -8.70
N LEU A 98 -3.03 -32.31 -8.62
CA LEU A 98 -1.94 -32.92 -9.38
C LEU A 98 -2.19 -32.95 -10.89
N ALA A 99 -1.10 -32.78 -11.64
CA ALA A 99 -1.12 -32.86 -13.08
C ALA A 99 -1.39 -34.28 -13.60
N PRO A 100 -2.21 -34.46 -14.64
CA PRO A 100 -2.53 -35.78 -15.18
C PRO A 100 -1.31 -36.58 -15.61
N GLU A 101 -0.37 -35.97 -16.31
CA GLU A 101 0.85 -36.64 -16.74
C GLU A 101 1.73 -37.12 -15.58
N TYR A 102 1.64 -36.45 -14.42
CA TYR A 102 2.36 -36.84 -13.21
C TYR A 102 1.71 -38.05 -12.54
N VAL A 103 0.38 -38.12 -12.50
CA VAL A 103 -0.33 -39.22 -11.82
C VAL A 103 -0.46 -40.47 -12.70
N ILE A 104 -0.78 -40.30 -13.99
CA ILE A 104 -1.09 -41.41 -14.92
C ILE A 104 -0.14 -41.49 -16.13
N GLY A 105 0.60 -40.43 -16.44
CA GLY A 105 1.47 -40.38 -17.63
C GLY A 105 2.93 -40.76 -17.41
N GLY A 106 3.38 -40.90 -16.16
CA GLY A 106 4.78 -41.24 -15.84
C GLY A 106 5.77 -40.09 -16.06
N ARG A 107 5.31 -38.84 -16.20
CA ARG A 107 6.14 -37.68 -16.51
C ARG A 107 6.27 -36.78 -15.27
N CYS A 108 7.50 -36.48 -14.86
CA CYS A 108 7.80 -35.66 -13.70
C CYS A 108 8.74 -34.52 -14.08
N ASP A 109 8.19 -33.34 -14.30
CA ASP A 109 8.94 -32.12 -14.60
C ASP A 109 8.22 -30.87 -14.03
N PRO A 110 8.88 -29.70 -14.01
CA PRO A 110 8.33 -28.49 -13.41
C PRO A 110 6.96 -28.04 -13.96
N TYR A 111 6.56 -28.48 -15.16
CA TYR A 111 5.25 -28.15 -15.71
C TYR A 111 4.10 -28.78 -14.90
N ALA A 112 4.35 -29.85 -14.14
CA ALA A 112 3.37 -30.42 -13.22
C ALA A 112 3.01 -29.45 -12.08
N ASP A 113 3.97 -28.67 -11.58
CA ASP A 113 3.72 -27.61 -10.60
C ASP A 113 2.91 -26.46 -11.23
N ILE A 114 3.15 -26.12 -12.50
CA ILE A 114 2.39 -25.08 -13.22
C ILE A 114 0.92 -25.46 -13.38
N PHE A 115 0.62 -26.73 -13.68
CA PHE A 115 -0.76 -27.22 -13.71
C PHE A 115 -1.42 -27.11 -12.34
N SER A 116 -0.71 -27.57 -11.31
CA SER A 116 -1.18 -27.53 -9.92
C SER A 116 -1.46 -26.09 -9.47
N PHE A 117 -0.58 -25.17 -9.84
CA PHE A 117 -0.77 -23.73 -9.68
C PHE A 117 -2.03 -23.23 -10.39
N GLY A 118 -2.29 -23.64 -11.64
CA GLY A 118 -3.51 -23.27 -12.37
C GLY A 118 -4.79 -23.71 -11.65
N ILE A 119 -4.84 -24.93 -11.11
CA ILE A 119 -5.96 -25.42 -10.31
C ILE A 119 -6.10 -24.66 -8.99
N MET A 120 -4.99 -24.34 -8.33
CA MET A 120 -4.98 -23.53 -7.12
C MET A 120 -5.56 -22.13 -7.38
N VAL A 121 -5.15 -21.45 -8.45
CA VAL A 121 -5.69 -20.13 -8.82
C VAL A 121 -7.19 -20.21 -9.10
N LEU A 122 -7.66 -21.22 -9.83
CA LEU A 122 -9.10 -21.44 -10.00
C LEU A 122 -9.84 -21.62 -8.67
N THR A 123 -9.24 -22.36 -7.74
CA THR A 123 -9.81 -22.58 -6.41
C THR A 123 -9.96 -21.26 -5.66
N VAL A 124 -8.96 -20.37 -5.75
CA VAL A 124 -8.98 -19.03 -5.16
C VAL A 124 -10.12 -18.19 -5.73
N PHE A 125 -10.22 -18.07 -7.06
CA PHE A 125 -11.30 -17.31 -7.70
C PHE A 125 -12.69 -17.92 -7.43
N ASN A 126 -12.77 -19.23 -7.24
CA ASN A 126 -14.01 -19.94 -6.90
C ASN A 126 -14.25 -20.05 -5.39
N LYS A 127 -13.68 -19.13 -4.58
CA LYS A 127 -13.92 -18.99 -3.13
C LYS A 127 -13.63 -20.27 -2.35
N GLY A 128 -12.53 -20.93 -2.68
CA GLY A 128 -12.09 -22.17 -2.05
C GLY A 128 -12.69 -23.43 -2.66
N LYS A 129 -13.55 -23.32 -3.68
CA LYS A 129 -14.12 -24.48 -4.37
C LYS A 129 -13.21 -24.93 -5.51
N GLN A 130 -12.54 -26.07 -5.30
CA GLN A 130 -11.75 -26.73 -6.34
C GLN A 130 -12.61 -27.21 -7.53
N PRO A 131 -12.07 -27.21 -8.77
CA PRO A 131 -12.79 -27.67 -9.96
C PRO A 131 -13.19 -29.15 -9.93
N PHE A 132 -12.40 -29.99 -9.25
CA PHE A 132 -12.59 -31.44 -9.18
C PHE A 132 -12.60 -31.92 -7.73
N ASP A 133 -13.39 -32.95 -7.46
CA ASP A 133 -13.36 -33.71 -6.20
C ASP A 133 -13.16 -35.18 -6.56
N ASN A 134 -11.91 -35.63 -6.50
CA ASN A 134 -11.55 -37.00 -6.84
C ASN A 134 -11.76 -37.96 -5.67
N ARG A 135 -11.92 -37.46 -4.44
CA ARG A 135 -12.10 -38.27 -3.21
C ARG A 135 -11.04 -39.35 -3.05
N ASN A 136 -9.79 -39.02 -3.37
CA ASN A 136 -8.65 -39.96 -3.39
C ASN A 136 -8.92 -41.23 -4.24
N SER A 137 -9.60 -41.12 -5.38
CA SER A 137 -9.84 -42.23 -6.30
C SER A 137 -9.20 -41.97 -7.66
N LEU A 138 -8.35 -42.89 -8.11
CA LEU A 138 -7.73 -42.82 -9.45
C LEU A 138 -8.76 -42.93 -10.57
N ASP A 139 -9.88 -43.63 -10.35
CA ASP A 139 -10.94 -43.72 -11.36
C ASP A 139 -11.71 -42.42 -11.50
N ASN A 140 -11.93 -41.70 -10.39
CA ASN A 140 -12.51 -40.35 -10.44
C ASN A 140 -11.53 -39.37 -11.10
N PHE A 141 -10.24 -39.48 -10.79
CA PHE A 141 -9.18 -38.66 -11.38
C PHE A 141 -9.13 -38.82 -12.91
N ARG A 142 -9.16 -40.05 -13.42
CA ARG A 142 -9.21 -40.34 -14.87
C ARG A 142 -10.45 -39.70 -15.52
N LYS A 143 -11.64 -39.91 -14.94
CA LYS A 143 -12.89 -39.32 -15.45
C LYS A 143 -12.88 -37.79 -15.45
N ASN A 144 -12.30 -37.18 -14.42
CA ASN A 144 -12.21 -35.72 -14.32
C ASN A 144 -11.13 -35.15 -15.26
N THR A 145 -10.05 -35.89 -15.49
CA THR A 145 -9.05 -35.57 -16.51
C THR A 145 -9.66 -35.52 -17.91
N GLU A 146 -10.55 -36.46 -18.25
CA GLU A 146 -11.25 -36.42 -19.53
C GLU A 146 -12.10 -35.15 -19.71
N LYS A 147 -12.69 -34.62 -18.63
CA LYS A 147 -13.46 -33.37 -18.66
C LYS A 147 -12.58 -32.15 -18.92
N LEU A 148 -11.32 -32.18 -18.49
CA LEU A 148 -10.36 -31.11 -18.77
C LEU A 148 -10.15 -30.89 -20.27
N ASN A 149 -10.36 -31.90 -21.13
CA ASN A 149 -10.31 -31.70 -22.59
C ASN A 149 -11.28 -30.62 -23.08
N THR A 150 -12.38 -30.40 -22.37
CA THR A 150 -13.43 -29.45 -22.76
C THR A 150 -13.37 -28.13 -21.99
N LEU A 151 -12.51 -28.02 -20.96
CA LEU A 151 -12.34 -26.84 -20.08
C LEU A 151 -13.65 -26.05 -19.89
N PRO A 152 -14.64 -26.60 -19.18
CA PRO A 152 -15.99 -26.03 -19.13
C PRO A 152 -15.97 -24.59 -18.61
N VAL A 153 -16.74 -23.72 -19.28
CA VAL A 153 -16.79 -22.27 -18.97
C VAL A 153 -17.15 -22.00 -17.50
N SER A 154 -17.95 -22.87 -16.89
CA SER A 154 -18.32 -22.79 -15.47
C SER A 154 -17.14 -22.82 -14.50
N MET A 155 -16.00 -23.41 -14.89
CA MET A 155 -14.78 -23.40 -14.06
C MET A 155 -14.15 -22.02 -13.96
N PHE A 156 -14.36 -21.17 -14.96
CA PHE A 156 -13.73 -19.85 -15.11
C PHE A 156 -14.70 -18.69 -14.87
N VAL A 157 -15.91 -18.96 -14.34
CA VAL A 157 -16.98 -17.96 -14.21
C VAL A 157 -16.58 -16.76 -13.36
N ASN A 158 -15.76 -16.99 -12.31
CA ASN A 158 -15.27 -15.95 -11.40
C ASN A 158 -13.88 -15.42 -11.80
N VAL A 159 -13.31 -15.91 -12.89
CA VAL A 159 -12.02 -15.46 -13.42
C VAL A 159 -12.27 -14.35 -14.43
N SER A 160 -11.52 -13.26 -14.29
CA SER A 160 -11.46 -12.15 -15.24
C SER A 160 -11.18 -12.63 -16.66
N ALA A 161 -11.66 -11.87 -17.65
CA ALA A 161 -11.50 -12.27 -19.06
C ALA A 161 -10.02 -12.27 -19.47
N GLU A 162 -9.25 -11.35 -18.90
CA GLU A 162 -7.85 -11.08 -19.19
C GLU A 162 -6.92 -12.19 -18.69
N LEU A 163 -7.27 -12.90 -17.61
CA LEU A 163 -6.47 -14.01 -17.05
C LEU A 163 -6.91 -15.38 -17.58
N ARG A 164 -8.12 -15.46 -18.14
CA ARG A 164 -8.77 -16.73 -18.44
C ARG A 164 -7.98 -17.58 -19.43
N ASP A 165 -7.44 -16.98 -20.47
CA ASP A 165 -6.72 -17.71 -21.51
C ASP A 165 -5.34 -18.16 -21.03
N ASP A 166 -4.64 -17.34 -20.23
CA ASP A 166 -3.39 -17.72 -19.59
C ASP A 166 -3.59 -18.90 -18.62
N LEU A 167 -4.66 -18.90 -17.82
CA LEU A 167 -4.97 -20.04 -16.94
C LEU A 167 -5.35 -21.30 -17.71
N LYS A 168 -6.04 -21.18 -18.85
CA LYS A 168 -6.30 -22.36 -19.71
C LYS A 168 -4.98 -22.94 -20.23
N MET A 169 -3.98 -22.12 -20.56
CA MET A 169 -2.67 -22.61 -20.97
C MET A 169 -1.97 -23.40 -19.85
N CYS A 170 -2.05 -22.96 -18.59
CA CYS A 170 -1.54 -23.73 -17.45
C CYS A 170 -2.21 -25.10 -17.30
N LEU A 171 -3.48 -25.23 -17.70
CA LEU A 171 -4.26 -26.47 -17.60
C LEU A 171 -4.20 -27.34 -18.87
N ASN A 172 -3.31 -27.03 -19.81
CA ASN A 172 -3.12 -27.85 -21.01
C ASN A 172 -2.68 -29.27 -20.63
N LEU A 173 -3.29 -30.29 -21.23
CA LEU A 173 -2.93 -31.69 -20.97
C LEU A 173 -1.56 -32.07 -21.56
N THR A 174 -1.07 -31.30 -22.53
CA THR A 174 0.30 -31.41 -23.04
C THR A 174 1.20 -30.47 -22.22
N PRO A 175 2.13 -30.99 -21.39
CA PRO A 175 2.91 -30.16 -20.47
C PRO A 175 3.79 -29.12 -21.17
N ASP A 176 4.36 -29.48 -22.33
CA ASP A 176 5.25 -28.59 -23.12
C ASP A 176 4.53 -27.36 -23.70
N LEU A 177 3.20 -27.38 -23.73
CA LEU A 177 2.39 -26.23 -24.19
C LEU A 177 2.01 -25.29 -23.04
N ARG A 178 2.36 -25.62 -21.80
CA ARG A 178 2.15 -24.74 -20.65
C ARG A 178 3.26 -23.69 -20.62
N PRO A 179 2.96 -22.46 -20.17
CA PRO A 179 4.00 -21.49 -19.89
C PRO A 179 4.87 -21.98 -18.72
N ASP A 180 6.15 -21.68 -18.74
CA ASP A 180 6.95 -21.76 -17.51
C ASP A 180 6.57 -20.63 -16.53
N ALA A 181 6.98 -20.75 -15.26
CA ALA A 181 6.64 -19.75 -14.24
C ALA A 181 7.13 -18.33 -14.59
N THR A 182 8.27 -18.20 -15.30
CA THR A 182 8.83 -16.91 -15.70
C THR A 182 8.05 -16.28 -16.86
N GLN A 183 7.52 -17.10 -17.76
CA GLN A 183 6.63 -16.66 -18.82
C GLN A 183 5.29 -16.22 -18.22
N PHE A 184 4.75 -17.00 -17.27
CA PHE A 184 3.49 -16.68 -16.63
C PHE A 184 3.56 -15.40 -15.77
N SER A 185 4.68 -15.12 -15.08
CA SER A 185 4.82 -13.88 -14.30
C SER A 185 4.85 -12.60 -15.16
N LYS A 186 5.01 -12.73 -16.48
CA LYS A 186 5.12 -11.63 -17.44
C LYS A 186 3.86 -11.41 -18.29
N ILE A 187 2.77 -12.10 -18.01
CA ILE A 187 1.51 -11.88 -18.75
C ILE A 187 1.02 -10.43 -18.56
N ALA A 188 0.32 -9.90 -19.56
CA ALA A 188 -0.17 -8.52 -19.56
C ALA A 188 -1.04 -8.20 -18.33
N TYR A 189 -1.69 -9.22 -17.77
CA TYR A 189 -2.53 -9.08 -16.60
C TYR A 189 -1.76 -8.68 -15.33
N PHE A 190 -0.45 -8.98 -15.24
CA PHE A 190 0.41 -8.54 -14.14
C PHE A 190 1.10 -7.19 -14.40
N ASP A 191 1.05 -6.65 -15.62
CA ASP A 191 1.58 -5.32 -15.97
C ASP A 191 0.60 -4.18 -15.61
N GLU A 192 -0.37 -4.45 -14.75
CA GLU A 192 -1.30 -3.44 -14.30
C GLU A 192 -0.61 -2.43 -13.35
N PRO A 193 -0.87 -1.11 -13.50
CA PRO A 193 -0.20 -0.09 -12.68
C PRO A 193 -0.28 -0.31 -11.17
N LEU A 194 -1.35 -0.93 -10.66
CA LEU A 194 -1.50 -1.24 -9.24
C LEU A 194 -0.54 -2.32 -8.76
N ILE A 195 -0.39 -3.39 -9.54
CA ILE A 195 0.51 -4.50 -9.21
C ILE A 195 1.96 -4.01 -9.28
N ARG A 196 2.29 -3.23 -10.32
CA ARG A 196 3.61 -2.57 -10.42
C ARG A 196 3.91 -1.67 -9.24
N THR A 197 2.91 -0.92 -8.77
CA THR A 197 3.04 -0.06 -7.60
C THR A 197 3.33 -0.90 -6.34
N LEU A 198 2.61 -2.00 -6.12
CA LEU A 198 2.85 -2.91 -4.99
C LEU A 198 4.25 -3.54 -5.05
N ASN A 199 4.68 -4.01 -6.22
CA ASN A 199 6.03 -4.58 -6.39
C ASN A 199 7.13 -3.53 -6.18
N SER A 200 6.89 -2.30 -6.64
CA SER A 200 7.78 -1.16 -6.42
C SER A 200 7.89 -0.82 -4.92
N LEU A 201 6.78 -0.88 -4.18
CA LEU A 201 6.77 -0.68 -2.73
C LEU A 201 7.58 -1.77 -2.00
N ASP A 202 7.45 -3.02 -2.41
CA ASP A 202 8.17 -4.15 -1.80
C ASP A 202 9.68 -4.14 -2.10
N SER A 203 10.08 -3.50 -3.21
CA SER A 203 11.48 -3.33 -3.63
C SER A 203 12.08 -1.96 -3.32
N LEU A 204 11.43 -1.11 -2.51
CA LEU A 204 11.91 0.24 -2.18
C LEU A 204 13.35 0.26 -1.65
N CYS A 205 13.75 -0.74 -0.85
CA CYS A 205 15.11 -0.81 -0.29
C CYS A 205 16.20 -1.03 -1.35
N GLN A 206 15.85 -1.52 -2.54
CA GLN A 206 16.77 -1.75 -3.65
C GLN A 206 16.85 -0.56 -4.61
N MET A 207 15.92 0.40 -4.49
CA MET A 207 15.86 1.57 -5.38
C MET A 207 16.88 2.63 -4.99
N ASP A 208 17.47 3.25 -6.00
CA ASP A 208 18.28 4.45 -5.81
C ASP A 208 17.42 5.69 -5.49
N TYR A 209 18.08 6.78 -5.07
CA TYR A 209 17.42 8.02 -4.69
C TYR A 209 16.53 8.62 -5.80
N THR A 210 16.99 8.56 -7.06
CA THR A 210 16.27 9.15 -8.20
C THR A 210 15.05 8.31 -8.55
N GLN A 211 15.18 6.98 -8.49
CA GLN A 211 14.09 6.02 -8.66
C GLN A 211 13.02 6.23 -7.60
N LYS A 212 13.42 6.32 -6.32
CA LYS A 212 12.49 6.62 -5.20
C LYS A 212 11.76 7.93 -5.40
N MET A 213 12.47 9.01 -5.73
CA MET A 213 11.86 10.32 -5.97
C MET A 213 10.80 10.26 -7.10
N ASN A 214 11.12 9.62 -8.22
CA ASN A 214 10.18 9.49 -9.35
C ASN A 214 8.98 8.61 -9.00
N PHE A 215 9.21 7.54 -8.25
CA PHE A 215 8.15 6.66 -7.76
C PHE A 215 7.17 7.41 -6.84
N PHE A 216 7.66 8.09 -5.79
CA PHE A 216 6.81 8.82 -4.86
C PHE A 216 6.04 9.97 -5.50
N LYS A 217 6.61 10.64 -6.51
CA LYS A 217 5.89 11.65 -7.30
C LYS A 217 4.66 11.09 -8.02
N GLN A 218 4.73 9.85 -8.50
CA GLN A 218 3.66 9.21 -9.26
C GLN A 218 2.67 8.48 -8.35
N LEU A 219 3.10 8.03 -7.18
CA LEU A 219 2.31 7.19 -6.27
C LEU A 219 0.87 7.71 -5.98
N PRO A 220 0.64 9.01 -5.68
CA PRO A 220 -0.69 9.50 -5.32
C PRO A 220 -1.79 9.19 -6.33
N GLN A 221 -1.46 9.18 -7.63
CA GLN A 221 -2.43 8.91 -8.70
C GLN A 221 -2.92 7.46 -8.70
N PHE A 222 -2.11 6.55 -8.17
CA PHE A 222 -2.43 5.13 -8.07
C PHE A 222 -3.16 4.81 -6.76
N LEU A 223 -2.90 5.57 -5.68
CA LEU A 223 -3.53 5.36 -4.38
C LEU A 223 -5.06 5.44 -4.42
N MET A 224 -5.63 6.26 -5.30
CA MET A 224 -7.08 6.41 -5.45
C MET A 224 -7.80 5.10 -5.83
N LYS A 225 -7.07 4.12 -6.36
CA LYS A 225 -7.62 2.81 -6.76
C LYS A 225 -7.45 1.75 -5.68
N PHE A 226 -6.68 2.01 -4.62
CA PHE A 226 -6.47 1.05 -3.55
C PHE A 226 -7.63 1.06 -2.55
N PRO A 227 -8.04 -0.12 -2.03
CA PRO A 227 -8.97 -0.15 -0.91
C PRO A 227 -8.31 0.43 0.35
N LYS A 228 -9.13 0.96 1.26
CA LYS A 228 -8.68 1.68 2.47
C LYS A 228 -7.73 0.87 3.35
N ARG A 229 -7.99 -0.42 3.53
CA ARG A 229 -7.25 -1.25 4.50
C ARG A 229 -5.77 -1.44 4.11
N PRO A 230 -5.40 -1.81 2.86
CA PRO A 230 -4.01 -1.83 2.43
C PRO A 230 -3.29 -0.49 2.51
N LEU A 231 -3.99 0.62 2.28
CA LEU A 231 -3.40 1.97 2.41
C LEU A 231 -2.84 2.19 3.83
N VAL A 232 -3.61 1.84 4.86
CA VAL A 232 -3.21 2.07 6.26
C VAL A 232 -2.27 0.97 6.78
N GLN A 233 -2.51 -0.30 6.44
CA GLN A 233 -1.79 -1.42 7.05
C GLN A 233 -0.47 -1.78 6.36
N LYS A 234 -0.34 -1.53 5.05
CA LYS A 234 0.86 -1.89 4.27
C LYS A 234 1.58 -0.65 3.75
N ILE A 235 0.86 0.22 3.04
CA ILE A 235 1.48 1.33 2.28
C ILE A 235 1.98 2.42 3.23
N LEU A 236 1.15 2.86 4.19
CA LEU A 236 1.52 3.90 5.16
C LEU A 236 2.83 3.58 5.91
N PRO A 237 3.01 2.39 6.54
CA PRO A 237 4.27 2.05 7.19
C PRO A 237 5.49 2.08 6.25
N GLN A 238 5.35 1.62 5.00
CA GLN A 238 6.43 1.65 4.02
C GLN A 238 6.83 3.08 3.63
N LEU A 239 5.85 3.99 3.54
CA LEU A 239 6.12 5.41 3.27
C LEU A 239 6.79 6.09 4.46
N CYS A 240 6.30 5.86 5.68
CA CYS A 240 6.85 6.46 6.88
C CYS A 240 8.28 5.98 7.19
N ALA A 241 8.62 4.74 6.81
CA ALA A 241 9.98 4.22 6.95
C ALA A 241 11.02 5.05 6.15
N GLU A 242 10.60 5.78 5.12
CA GLU A 242 11.46 6.59 4.25
C GLU A 242 11.62 8.04 4.74
N PHE A 243 11.00 8.42 5.87
CA PHE A 243 11.18 9.74 6.49
C PHE A 243 12.60 10.02 7.00
N ILE A 244 13.49 9.02 6.98
CA ILE A 244 14.92 9.18 7.27
C ILE A 244 15.58 10.17 6.29
N ALA A 245 15.13 10.20 5.03
CA ALA A 245 15.66 11.09 4.01
C ALA A 245 14.77 12.34 3.86
N ALA A 246 15.14 13.44 4.54
CA ALA A 246 14.35 14.68 4.56
C ALA A 246 14.01 15.24 3.17
N GLU A 247 14.91 15.09 2.21
CA GLU A 247 14.71 15.54 0.81
C GLU A 247 13.62 14.73 0.06
N LEU A 248 13.30 13.51 0.52
CA LEU A 248 12.24 12.69 -0.06
C LEU A 248 10.85 13.01 0.51
N ILE A 249 10.79 13.58 1.73
CA ILE A 249 9.53 13.85 2.45
C ILE A 249 8.52 14.65 1.60
N PRO A 250 8.91 15.72 0.86
CA PRO A 250 7.98 16.46 0.01
C PRO A 250 7.30 15.60 -1.08
N PHE A 251 7.93 14.51 -1.51
CA PHE A 251 7.34 13.59 -2.50
C PHE A 251 6.47 12.53 -1.84
N ILE A 252 6.70 12.23 -0.56
CA ILE A 252 5.94 11.24 0.21
C ILE A 252 4.65 11.86 0.78
N LEU A 253 4.71 13.10 1.28
CA LEU A 253 3.58 13.78 1.93
C LEU A 253 2.26 13.80 1.13
N PRO A 254 2.23 13.99 -0.22
CA PRO A 254 0.99 13.92 -0.98
C PRO A 254 0.29 12.56 -0.83
N SER A 255 1.06 11.48 -0.77
CA SER A 255 0.54 10.13 -0.55
C SER A 255 -0.03 10.00 0.87
N ILE A 256 0.65 10.54 1.87
CA ILE A 256 0.18 10.52 3.26
C ILE A 256 -1.12 11.33 3.41
N PHE A 257 -1.22 12.52 2.82
CA PHE A 257 -2.44 13.31 2.88
C PHE A 257 -3.62 12.64 2.17
N HIS A 258 -3.37 11.92 1.07
CA HIS A 258 -4.39 11.10 0.45
C HIS A 258 -4.92 10.03 1.41
N ILE A 259 -4.03 9.31 2.11
CA ILE A 259 -4.40 8.31 3.12
C ILE A 259 -5.17 8.97 4.27
N THR A 260 -4.70 10.11 4.79
CA THR A 260 -5.37 10.90 5.84
C THR A 260 -6.79 11.30 5.45
N ALA A 261 -7.02 11.68 4.18
CA ALA A 261 -8.35 12.03 3.71
C ALA A 261 -9.33 10.84 3.77
N THR A 262 -8.84 9.62 3.50
CA THR A 262 -9.64 8.38 3.55
C THR A 262 -9.83 7.83 4.97
N ALA A 263 -8.93 8.15 5.90
CA ALA A 263 -8.96 7.68 7.28
C ALA A 263 -10.04 8.40 8.11
N ASN A 264 -10.57 7.74 9.14
CA ASN A 264 -11.39 8.43 10.16
C ASN A 264 -10.47 9.04 11.26
N SER A 265 -11.05 9.79 12.19
CA SER A 265 -10.26 10.49 13.23
C SER A 265 -9.53 9.51 14.17
N ASP A 266 -10.13 8.38 14.52
CA ASP A 266 -9.50 7.38 15.39
C ASP A 266 -8.29 6.71 14.72
N GLU A 267 -8.43 6.33 13.45
CA GLU A 267 -7.34 5.79 12.63
C GLU A 267 -6.23 6.82 12.42
N PHE A 268 -6.58 8.08 12.22
CA PHE A 268 -5.60 9.16 12.10
C PHE A 268 -4.78 9.29 13.39
N THR A 269 -5.44 9.38 14.54
CA THR A 269 -4.78 9.52 15.84
C THR A 269 -3.93 8.30 16.20
N ALA A 270 -4.41 7.09 15.87
CA ALA A 270 -3.70 5.85 16.21
C ALA A 270 -2.54 5.52 15.26
N ALA A 271 -2.69 5.73 13.95
CA ALA A 271 -1.76 5.21 12.95
C ALA A 271 -0.97 6.30 12.20
N ILE A 272 -1.57 7.46 11.92
CA ILE A 272 -0.97 8.48 11.04
C ILE A 272 -0.27 9.57 11.84
N LEU A 273 -0.96 10.18 12.80
CA LEU A 273 -0.45 11.30 13.60
C LEU A 273 0.90 10.97 14.29
N PRO A 274 1.09 9.79 14.91
CA PRO A 274 2.37 9.45 15.54
C PRO A 274 3.56 9.47 14.57
N GLN A 275 3.32 9.14 13.29
CA GLN A 275 4.33 9.16 12.24
C GLN A 275 4.61 10.58 11.71
N LEU A 276 3.62 11.48 11.80
CA LEU A 276 3.75 12.87 11.37
C LEU A 276 4.44 13.77 12.41
N ILE A 277 4.33 13.46 13.71
CA ILE A 277 4.90 14.29 14.79
C ILE A 277 6.41 14.58 14.58
N PRO A 278 7.28 13.60 14.27
CA PRO A 278 8.71 13.87 14.07
C PRO A 278 9.00 14.81 12.90
N ILE A 279 8.12 14.85 11.89
CA ILE A 279 8.33 15.68 10.71
C ILE A 279 7.74 17.09 10.84
N PHE A 280 6.87 17.33 11.83
CA PHE A 280 6.37 18.68 12.13
C PHE A 280 7.46 19.65 12.61
N THR A 281 8.56 19.13 13.16
CA THR A 281 9.67 19.93 13.67
C THR A 281 10.80 20.15 12.64
N LEU A 282 10.62 19.69 11.40
CA LEU A 282 11.64 19.84 10.36
C LEU A 282 11.55 21.21 9.68
N ASP A 283 12.66 21.94 9.69
CA ASP A 283 12.75 23.26 9.05
C ASP A 283 13.18 23.18 7.56
N ARG A 284 13.79 22.06 7.17
CA ARG A 284 14.34 21.84 5.82
C ARG A 284 13.98 20.44 5.31
N PRO A 285 13.62 20.30 4.02
CA PRO A 285 13.32 21.37 3.06
C PRO A 285 12.05 22.16 3.42
N TYR A 286 12.00 23.46 3.10
CA TYR A 286 10.88 24.36 3.47
C TYR A 286 9.53 23.91 2.88
N GLN A 287 9.59 23.12 1.81
CA GLN A 287 8.44 22.48 1.17
C GLN A 287 7.64 21.62 2.16
N ILE A 288 8.28 20.98 3.15
CA ILE A 288 7.59 20.17 4.17
C ILE A 288 6.57 21.03 4.91
N LEU A 289 7.03 22.15 5.48
CA LEU A 289 6.18 23.08 6.21
C LEU A 289 5.09 23.67 5.31
N LEU A 290 5.46 24.06 4.09
CA LEU A 290 4.50 24.57 3.10
C LEU A 290 3.37 23.56 2.82
N MET A 291 3.70 22.29 2.65
CA MET A 291 2.73 21.24 2.33
C MET A 291 1.81 20.91 3.49
N PHE A 292 2.31 20.95 4.73
CA PHE A 292 1.44 20.88 5.91
C PHE A 292 0.46 22.03 5.96
N LEU A 293 0.95 23.27 5.78
CA LEU A 293 0.10 24.46 5.74
C LEU A 293 -1.00 24.36 4.67
N GLN A 294 -0.65 23.90 3.46
CA GLN A 294 -1.61 23.70 2.37
C GLN A 294 -2.72 22.69 2.69
N ASN A 295 -2.44 21.73 3.60
CA ASN A 295 -3.37 20.68 3.99
C ASN A 295 -3.87 20.84 5.44
N MET A 296 -3.75 22.04 6.04
CA MET A 296 -4.13 22.26 7.44
C MET A 296 -5.61 22.03 7.71
N ASP A 297 -6.49 22.35 6.76
CA ASP A 297 -7.92 22.11 6.92
C ASP A 297 -8.22 20.63 7.12
N LEU A 298 -7.54 19.75 6.38
CA LEU A 298 -7.67 18.30 6.53
C LEU A 298 -7.14 17.84 7.89
N LEU A 299 -5.98 18.34 8.32
CA LEU A 299 -5.38 17.97 9.59
C LEU A 299 -6.27 18.41 10.77
N LEU A 300 -6.74 19.64 10.75
CA LEU A 300 -7.64 20.17 11.77
C LEU A 300 -8.94 19.37 11.86
N GLN A 301 -9.52 18.96 10.74
CA GLN A 301 -10.74 18.12 10.74
C GLN A 301 -10.53 16.73 11.36
N LYS A 302 -9.30 16.18 11.32
CA LYS A 302 -8.99 14.83 11.81
C LYS A 302 -8.40 14.83 13.22
N THR A 303 -7.96 15.98 13.73
CA THR A 303 -7.22 16.10 14.99
C THR A 303 -8.13 16.61 16.12
N SER A 304 -7.94 16.10 17.34
CA SER A 304 -8.61 16.61 18.53
C SER A 304 -8.11 18.01 18.90
N GLU A 305 -8.87 18.79 19.68
CA GLU A 305 -8.42 20.11 20.16
C GLU A 305 -7.13 20.02 20.99
N GLU A 306 -7.00 18.96 21.80
CA GLU A 306 -5.83 18.71 22.63
C GLU A 306 -4.58 18.44 21.79
N ASP A 307 -4.69 17.56 20.79
CA ASP A 307 -3.58 17.23 19.89
C ASP A 307 -3.25 18.39 18.94
N ALA A 308 -4.24 19.16 18.51
CA ALA A 308 -4.03 20.35 17.69
C ALA A 308 -3.22 21.40 18.45
N ARG A 309 -3.56 21.63 19.72
CA ARG A 309 -2.76 22.49 20.61
C ARG A 309 -1.34 21.95 20.82
N LYS A 310 -1.19 20.64 20.98
CA LYS A 310 0.11 20.05 21.31
C LYS A 310 1.07 19.99 20.11
N TYR A 311 0.57 19.71 18.91
CA TYR A 311 1.42 19.39 17.75
C TYR A 311 1.25 20.37 16.57
N LEU A 312 0.02 20.83 16.29
CA LEU A 312 -0.23 21.71 15.15
C LEU A 312 0.05 23.19 15.48
N LEU A 313 -0.22 23.63 16.71
CA LEU A 313 0.05 25.01 17.14
C LEU A 313 1.55 25.38 17.09
N PRO A 314 2.49 24.54 17.55
CA PRO A 314 3.92 24.79 17.36
C PRO A 314 4.31 24.90 15.87
N LEU A 315 3.74 24.07 15.01
CA LEU A 315 3.99 24.10 13.56
C LEU A 315 3.55 25.44 12.94
N ILE A 316 2.38 25.94 13.31
CA ILE A 316 1.87 27.26 12.88
C ILE A 316 2.77 28.37 13.42
N CYS A 317 3.17 28.29 14.69
CA CYS A 317 4.08 29.26 15.28
C CYS A 317 5.44 29.27 14.58
N ASN A 318 5.94 28.13 14.12
CA ASN A 318 7.18 28.05 13.34
C ASN A 318 7.00 28.66 11.94
N ALA A 319 5.84 28.44 11.30
CA ALA A 319 5.50 29.04 10.02
C ALA A 319 5.45 30.58 10.06
N LEU A 320 4.90 31.17 11.13
CA LEU A 320 4.90 32.62 11.34
C LEU A 320 6.32 33.18 11.48
N SER A 321 7.24 32.41 12.05
CA SER A 321 8.65 32.82 12.19
C SER A 321 9.52 32.45 10.98
N SER A 322 8.94 31.88 9.92
CA SER A 322 9.70 31.48 8.72
C SER A 322 10.20 32.70 7.94
N GLU A 323 11.39 32.64 7.35
CA GLU A 323 11.92 33.66 6.44
C GLU A 323 11.23 33.64 5.05
N THR A 324 10.44 32.60 4.76
CA THR A 324 9.79 32.44 3.45
C THR A 324 8.43 33.13 3.43
N VAL A 325 8.31 34.18 2.64
CA VAL A 325 7.08 34.99 2.46
C VAL A 325 5.84 34.13 2.18
N LYS A 326 5.96 33.18 1.25
CA LYS A 326 4.84 32.30 0.86
C LYS A 326 4.31 31.46 2.03
N ILE A 327 5.18 31.07 2.96
CA ILE A 327 4.80 30.31 4.17
C ILE A 327 4.05 31.23 5.13
N GLN A 328 4.54 32.46 5.33
CA GLN A 328 3.90 33.45 6.19
C GLN A 328 2.48 33.80 5.67
N GLU A 329 2.33 34.09 4.38
CA GLU A 329 1.04 34.41 3.75
C GLU A 329 0.01 33.29 3.94
N LEU A 330 0.42 32.06 3.64
CA LEU A 330 -0.44 30.90 3.80
C LEU A 330 -0.80 30.68 5.27
N CYS A 331 0.16 30.79 6.18
CA CYS A 331 -0.07 30.69 7.61
C CYS A 331 -1.12 31.72 8.08
N LEU A 332 -1.00 32.98 7.66
CA LEU A 332 -1.94 34.05 8.01
C LEU A 332 -3.36 33.82 7.50
N SER A 333 -3.54 33.07 6.42
CA SER A 333 -4.86 32.62 5.96
C SER A 333 -5.48 31.52 6.84
N ILE A 334 -4.65 30.76 7.56
CA ILE A 334 -5.06 29.60 8.38
C ILE A 334 -5.34 29.99 9.82
N VAL A 335 -4.62 30.99 10.36
CA VAL A 335 -4.74 31.43 11.77
C VAL A 335 -6.20 31.66 12.22
N PRO A 336 -7.10 32.29 11.45
CA PRO A 336 -8.49 32.48 11.89
C PRO A 336 -9.23 31.17 12.18
N LYS A 337 -8.98 30.12 11.40
CA LYS A 337 -9.61 28.80 11.60
C LYS A 337 -9.07 28.12 12.85
N VAL A 338 -7.77 28.18 13.05
CA VAL A 338 -7.11 27.63 14.24
C VAL A 338 -7.57 28.35 15.50
N ALA A 339 -7.78 29.67 15.42
CA ALA A 339 -8.30 30.47 16.54
C ALA A 339 -9.70 30.03 17.01
N THR A 340 -10.51 29.44 16.12
CA THR A 340 -11.83 28.89 16.49
C THR A 340 -11.76 27.51 17.14
N MET A 341 -10.66 26.78 16.95
CA MET A 341 -10.48 25.42 17.46
C MET A 341 -9.62 25.33 18.72
N ILE A 342 -8.77 26.33 18.96
CA ILE A 342 -7.83 26.33 20.08
C ILE A 342 -8.28 27.33 21.14
N GLU A 343 -8.06 26.97 22.40
CA GLU A 343 -8.31 27.86 23.54
C GLU A 343 -7.67 29.23 23.36
N ARG A 344 -8.47 30.26 23.69
CA ARG A 344 -8.12 31.67 23.55
C ARG A 344 -6.84 32.07 24.29
N GLN A 345 -6.53 31.42 25.39
CA GLN A 345 -5.32 31.69 26.17
C GLN A 345 -4.06 31.31 25.38
N SER A 346 -4.02 30.11 24.77
CA SER A 346 -2.87 29.65 23.98
C SER A 346 -2.61 30.55 22.77
N MET A 347 -3.68 30.98 22.09
CA MET A 347 -3.58 31.93 20.98
C MET A 347 -3.00 33.28 21.41
N LYS A 348 -3.35 33.76 22.61
CA LYS A 348 -2.81 35.01 23.16
C LYS A 348 -1.34 34.89 23.57
N THR A 349 -0.92 33.74 24.09
CA THR A 349 0.45 33.56 24.62
C THR A 349 1.45 33.12 23.56
N GLU A 350 1.04 32.34 22.55
CA GLU A 350 1.95 31.73 21.59
C GLU A 350 1.88 32.41 20.21
N VAL A 351 0.66 32.67 19.71
CA VAL A 351 0.46 33.17 18.34
C VAL A 351 0.55 34.69 18.28
N LEU A 352 -0.11 35.40 19.19
CA LEU A 352 -0.16 36.87 19.19
C LEU A 352 1.24 37.53 19.24
N PRO A 353 2.19 37.08 20.09
CA PRO A 353 3.52 37.71 20.12
C PRO A 353 4.27 37.56 18.79
N LYS A 354 4.14 36.40 18.12
CA LYS A 354 4.78 36.15 16.82
C LYS A 354 4.14 36.97 15.71
N LEU A 355 2.81 37.15 15.73
CA LEU A 355 2.11 38.03 14.81
C LEU A 355 2.55 39.49 14.97
N LEU A 356 2.69 39.96 16.21
CA LEU A 356 3.17 41.32 16.49
C LEU A 356 4.62 41.50 16.03
N LEU A 357 5.49 40.51 16.27
CA LEU A 357 6.86 40.54 15.80
C LEU A 357 6.93 40.63 14.27
N LEU A 358 6.14 39.83 13.55
CA LEU A 358 6.00 39.91 12.09
C LEU A 358 5.60 41.32 11.59
N ILE A 359 4.73 42.00 12.33
CA ILE A 359 4.31 43.37 11.99
C ILE A 359 5.44 44.36 12.23
N ILE A 360 6.24 44.19 13.29
CA ILE A 360 7.30 45.12 13.70
C ILE A 360 8.57 44.91 12.85
N ASP A 361 9.00 43.67 12.63
CA ASP A 361 10.38 43.32 12.27
C ASP A 361 10.75 43.47 10.79
N GLY A 362 9.86 44.05 9.96
CA GLY A 362 10.24 44.64 8.66
C GLY A 362 10.89 43.70 7.62
N GLY A 363 10.86 42.39 7.82
CA GLY A 363 11.44 41.39 6.93
C GLY A 363 10.67 41.23 5.62
N GLY A 364 10.83 42.19 4.70
CA GLY A 364 10.78 41.95 3.26
C GLY A 364 9.47 42.18 2.51
N VAL A 365 8.28 42.15 3.13
CA VAL A 365 7.04 42.22 2.32
C VAL A 365 5.96 43.11 2.94
N LEU A 366 6.00 44.39 2.57
CA LEU A 366 4.93 45.37 2.77
C LEU A 366 3.54 44.86 2.30
N THR A 367 3.50 43.94 1.34
CA THR A 367 2.28 43.31 0.81
C THR A 367 1.57 42.39 1.82
N VAL A 368 2.28 41.71 2.71
CA VAL A 368 1.67 40.85 3.76
C VAL A 368 0.92 41.71 4.78
N ARG A 369 1.46 42.89 5.10
CA ARG A 369 0.85 43.86 6.02
C ARG A 369 -0.48 44.41 5.49
N TYR A 370 -0.59 44.62 4.18
CA TYR A 370 -1.75 45.27 3.56
C TYR A 370 -2.86 44.28 3.16
N ILE A 371 -2.50 43.10 2.61
CA ILE A 371 -3.47 42.13 2.07
C ILE A 371 -4.15 41.33 3.20
N HIS A 372 -3.42 41.00 4.27
CA HIS A 372 -3.94 40.15 5.35
C HIS A 372 -4.45 40.92 6.58
N PHE A 373 -4.49 42.25 6.53
CA PHE A 373 -5.04 43.10 7.59
C PHE A 373 -6.44 42.66 8.09
N PRO A 374 -7.39 42.23 7.23
CA PRO A 374 -8.68 41.71 7.69
C PRO A 374 -8.55 40.43 8.53
N ASN A 375 -7.60 39.54 8.21
CA ASN A 375 -7.34 38.33 8.98
C ASN A 375 -6.73 38.67 10.35
N PHE A 376 -5.80 39.63 10.41
CA PHE A 376 -5.26 40.12 11.68
C PHE A 376 -6.34 40.72 12.57
N VAL A 377 -7.22 41.54 12.00
CA VAL A 377 -8.37 42.14 12.70
C VAL A 377 -9.31 41.05 13.19
N SER A 378 -9.65 40.06 12.36
CA SER A 378 -10.49 38.92 12.74
C SER A 378 -9.90 38.12 13.91
N VAL A 379 -8.61 37.80 13.86
CA VAL A 379 -7.91 37.10 14.95
C VAL A 379 -7.88 37.97 16.22
N TYR A 380 -7.58 39.26 16.11
CA TYR A 380 -7.57 40.18 17.24
C TYR A 380 -8.95 40.31 17.91
N PHE A 381 -10.03 40.43 17.12
CA PHE A 381 -11.40 40.46 17.63
C PHE A 381 -11.83 39.12 18.26
N CYS A 382 -11.41 37.99 17.69
CA CYS A 382 -11.63 36.67 18.27
C CYS A 382 -10.93 36.52 19.63
N LEU A 383 -9.72 37.09 19.77
CA LEU A 383 -8.93 37.03 21.00
C LEU A 383 -9.28 38.11 22.04
N ILE A 384 -10.01 39.17 21.66
CA ILE A 384 -10.30 40.33 22.53
C ILE A 384 -11.80 40.69 22.43
N SER A 385 -12.69 39.79 22.89
CA SER A 385 -14.05 40.12 23.32
C SER A 385 -14.07 41.06 24.55
N GLN A 386 -13.69 42.32 24.38
CA GLN A 386 -14.05 43.39 25.30
C GLN A 386 -14.30 44.68 24.50
N PRO A 387 -15.38 45.44 24.78
CA PRO A 387 -15.59 46.73 24.18
C PRO A 387 -14.62 47.75 24.82
N ILE A 388 -13.75 48.31 23.98
CA ILE A 388 -13.07 49.61 24.09
C ILE A 388 -12.05 49.79 25.24
N ASN A 389 -10.79 50.04 24.86
CA ASN A 389 -10.06 51.31 25.09
C ASN A 389 -8.54 51.12 25.21
N LEU A 390 -7.81 52.10 24.68
CA LEU A 390 -6.34 52.23 24.63
C LEU A 390 -5.57 51.33 23.66
N PHE A 391 -5.60 49.99 23.77
CA PHE A 391 -4.68 49.17 22.96
C PHE A 391 -5.08 49.10 21.48
N ALA A 392 -6.38 49.02 21.19
CA ALA A 392 -6.89 49.12 19.82
C ALA A 392 -6.62 50.51 19.21
N TYR A 393 -6.69 51.58 20.01
CA TYR A 393 -6.35 52.93 19.58
C TYR A 393 -4.85 53.10 19.34
N LEU A 394 -3.99 52.58 20.22
CA LEU A 394 -2.53 52.55 20.05
C LEU A 394 -2.12 51.72 18.85
N PHE A 395 -2.76 50.57 18.61
CA PHE A 395 -2.51 49.73 17.44
C PHE A 395 -2.96 50.42 16.15
N HIS A 396 -4.12 51.09 16.17
CA HIS A 396 -4.61 51.89 15.05
C HIS A 396 -3.74 53.15 14.80
N TYR A 397 -3.17 53.75 15.85
CA TYR A 397 -2.23 54.88 15.77
C TYR A 397 -0.83 54.45 15.30
N LEU A 398 -0.31 53.31 15.76
CA LEU A 398 0.91 52.70 15.24
C LEU A 398 0.74 52.33 13.77
N LEU A 399 -0.43 51.83 13.37
CA LEU A 399 -0.78 51.60 11.96
C LEU A 399 -0.81 52.90 11.16
N TYR A 400 -1.43 53.95 11.69
CA TYR A 400 -1.52 55.27 11.03
C TYR A 400 -0.14 55.91 10.86
N PHE A 401 0.76 55.75 11.83
CA PHE A 401 2.15 56.20 11.75
C PHE A 401 2.97 55.40 10.75
N ILE A 402 2.77 54.09 10.66
CA ILE A 402 3.45 53.22 9.67
C ILE A 402 2.96 53.53 8.24
N ILE A 403 1.69 53.92 8.07
CA ILE A 403 1.09 54.33 6.78
C ILE A 403 1.56 55.72 6.34
N LEU A 404 1.83 56.65 7.28
CA LEU A 404 2.31 58.01 6.98
C LEU A 404 3.84 58.14 6.85
N ALA A 405 4.59 57.15 7.32
CA ALA A 405 6.07 57.15 7.29
C ALA A 405 6.67 56.46 6.04
N SER A 406 5.83 55.92 5.16
CA SER A 406 6.14 55.51 3.77
C SER A 406 5.65 56.57 2.80
#